data_AF-A0A9D6NLV7-F1
#
_entry.id   AF-A0A9D6NLV7-F1
#
_cell.length_a   1.000
_cell.length_b   1.000
_cell.length_c   1.000
_cell.angle_alpha   90.00
_cell.angle_beta   90.00
_cell.angle_gamma   90.00
#
_symmetry.space_group_name_H-M   'P 1'
#
loop_
_entity.id
_entity.type
_entity.pdbx_description
1 polymer ?
#
loop_
_entity_poly.entity_id
_entity_poly.type
_entity_poly.pdbx_seq_one_letter_code
_entity_poly.pdbx_strand_id
1 'polypeptide(L)'
;MVAPEATRIGDFYHVAERIDAIGELRYGAQTPASERWIKGSLEKLKASELSAVIGSIAHLQLPTAAAEQTRAQVLGYLQHQRPALDYAQYRAQNMPIGRGAGEGGCRLVGARTNGCGRRWSVAGGDAIVALRVAVLNDRLDLIRPRPRLTWQEAA
;
A
#
# COMPACT_ATOMS: atom_id res chain seq x y z
N MET A 1 10.91 16.90 -8.21
CA MET A 1 10.79 15.53 -7.64
C MET A 1 11.81 15.43 -6.51
N VAL A 2 11.42 15.02 -5.31
CA VAL A 2 12.21 15.19 -4.07
C VAL A 2 13.34 14.16 -3.89
N ALA A 3 13.35 13.08 -4.69
CA ALA A 3 14.42 12.08 -4.71
C ALA A 3 14.62 11.54 -6.13
N PRO A 4 15.52 12.11 -6.94
CA PRO A 4 15.70 11.74 -8.34
C PRO A 4 16.28 10.34 -8.55
N GLU A 5 17.01 9.82 -7.56
CA GLU A 5 17.62 8.48 -7.62
C GLU A 5 16.75 7.38 -7.02
N ALA A 6 15.58 7.73 -6.47
CA ALA A 6 14.68 6.74 -5.90
C ALA A 6 13.97 5.93 -7.00
N THR A 7 14.02 4.60 -6.89
CA THR A 7 13.19 3.71 -7.72
C THR A 7 11.73 3.86 -7.33
N ARG A 8 10.90 4.36 -8.26
CA ARG A 8 9.45 4.44 -8.07
C ARG A 8 8.83 3.05 -8.32
N ILE A 9 8.23 2.47 -7.28
CA ILE A 9 7.51 1.19 -7.36
C ILE A 9 6.02 1.46 -7.19
N GLY A 10 5.20 0.97 -8.12
CA GLY A 10 3.75 1.04 -8.05
C GLY A 10 3.21 0.05 -7.03
N ASP A 11 2.35 0.50 -6.12
CA ASP A 11 1.79 -0.37 -5.09
C ASP A 11 0.89 -1.46 -5.69
N PHE A 12 1.33 -2.71 -5.56
CA PHE A 12 0.65 -3.89 -6.10
C PHE A 12 -0.78 -4.02 -5.58
N TYR A 13 -1.06 -3.63 -4.34
CA TYR A 13 -2.41 -3.71 -3.76
C TYR A 13 -3.40 -2.86 -4.55
N HIS A 14 -3.02 -1.62 -4.88
CA HIS A 14 -3.84 -0.70 -5.68
C HIS A 14 -4.03 -1.16 -7.12
N VAL A 15 -3.02 -1.81 -7.69
CA VAL A 15 -3.16 -2.42 -9.02
C VAL A 15 -4.14 -3.59 -8.93
N ALA A 16 -4.04 -4.42 -7.91
CA ALA A 16 -4.92 -5.56 -7.70
C ALA A 16 -6.39 -5.14 -7.58
N GLU A 17 -6.72 -4.12 -6.78
CA GLU A 17 -8.11 -3.60 -6.68
C GLU A 17 -8.71 -3.20 -8.04
N ARG A 18 -7.89 -2.66 -8.94
CA ARG A 18 -8.33 -2.30 -10.30
C ARG A 18 -8.57 -3.54 -11.18
N ILE A 19 -7.72 -4.56 -11.03
CA ILE A 19 -7.92 -5.85 -11.72
C ILE A 19 -9.19 -6.52 -11.20
N ASP A 20 -9.41 -6.52 -9.89
CA ASP A 20 -10.59 -7.09 -9.24
C ASP A 20 -11.86 -6.44 -9.79
N ALA A 21 -11.92 -5.11 -9.80
CA ALA A 21 -13.08 -4.37 -10.32
C ALA A 21 -13.42 -4.76 -11.77
N ILE A 22 -12.41 -4.92 -12.63
CA ILE A 22 -12.62 -5.34 -14.04
C ILE A 22 -13.09 -6.80 -14.13
N GLY A 23 -12.49 -7.69 -13.34
CA GLY A 23 -12.88 -9.10 -13.30
C GLY A 23 -14.34 -9.26 -12.87
N GLU A 24 -14.75 -8.55 -11.83
CA GLU A 24 -16.13 -8.59 -11.33
C GLU A 24 -17.14 -7.98 -12.30
N LEU A 25 -16.78 -6.89 -12.99
CA LEU A 25 -17.62 -6.31 -14.04
C LEU A 25 -17.87 -7.29 -15.20
N ARG A 26 -16.90 -8.16 -15.50
CA ARG A 26 -17.03 -9.15 -16.58
C ARG A 26 -17.74 -10.42 -16.14
N TYR A 27 -17.35 -10.97 -15.00
CA TYR A 27 -17.67 -12.34 -14.59
C TYR A 27 -18.63 -12.40 -13.39
N GLY A 28 -19.04 -11.25 -12.86
CA GLY A 28 -19.83 -11.13 -11.64
C GLY A 28 -18.97 -11.11 -10.38
N ALA A 29 -19.43 -10.37 -9.37
CA ALA A 29 -18.78 -10.32 -8.07
C ALA A 29 -18.78 -11.70 -7.40
N GLN A 30 -17.65 -12.06 -6.78
CA GLN A 30 -17.50 -13.30 -6.00
C GLN A 30 -17.85 -14.60 -6.75
N THR A 31 -17.70 -14.62 -8.08
CA THR A 31 -17.88 -15.85 -8.85
C THR A 31 -16.57 -16.60 -9.03
N PRO A 32 -16.58 -17.95 -9.13
CA PRO A 32 -15.37 -18.73 -9.42
C PRO A 32 -14.72 -18.35 -10.76
N ALA A 33 -15.48 -17.80 -11.71
CA ALA A 33 -14.93 -17.30 -12.96
C ALA A 33 -14.12 -16.01 -12.75
N SER A 34 -14.67 -15.07 -11.97
CA SER A 34 -13.99 -13.82 -11.61
C SER A 34 -12.69 -14.10 -10.86
N GLU A 35 -12.76 -14.91 -9.79
CA GLU A 35 -11.60 -15.24 -8.95
C GLU A 35 -10.46 -15.88 -9.75
N ARG A 36 -10.78 -16.80 -10.67
CA ARG A 36 -9.78 -17.46 -11.52
C ARG A 36 -9.10 -16.46 -12.46
N TRP A 37 -9.89 -15.60 -13.11
CA TRP A 37 -9.34 -14.61 -14.05
C TRP A 37 -8.51 -13.54 -13.33
N ILE A 38 -9.00 -13.06 -12.19
CA ILE A 38 -8.29 -12.12 -11.31
C ILE A 38 -6.96 -12.73 -10.89
N LYS A 39 -6.98 -13.91 -10.27
CA LYS A 39 -5.77 -14.59 -9.79
C LYS A 39 -4.76 -14.78 -10.93
N GLY A 40 -5.20 -15.24 -12.09
CA GLY A 40 -4.33 -15.39 -13.27
C GLY A 40 -3.69 -14.07 -13.72
N SER A 41 -4.46 -12.98 -13.71
CA SER A 41 -3.97 -11.65 -14.07
C SER A 41 -2.98 -11.09 -13.04
N LEU A 42 -3.23 -11.32 -11.75
CA LEU A 42 -2.33 -10.91 -10.67
C LEU A 42 -1.00 -11.66 -10.70
N GLU A 43 -1.01 -12.97 -10.99
CA GLU A 43 0.22 -13.74 -11.15
C GLU A 43 1.05 -13.27 -12.35
N LYS A 44 0.40 -12.95 -13.48
CA LYS A 44 1.07 -12.33 -14.64
C LYS A 44 1.68 -10.97 -14.30
N LEU A 45 0.99 -10.13 -13.53
CA LEU A 45 1.56 -8.87 -13.05
C LEU A 45 2.80 -9.13 -12.18
N LYS A 46 2.75 -10.08 -11.24
CA LYS A 46 3.92 -10.44 -10.42
C LYS A 46 5.11 -10.96 -11.23
N ALA A 47 4.85 -11.53 -12.41
CA ALA A 47 5.84 -11.98 -13.38
C ALA A 47 6.27 -10.88 -14.37
N SER A 48 5.87 -9.62 -14.14
CA SER A 48 6.14 -8.47 -15.04
C SER A 48 5.55 -8.60 -16.44
N GLU A 49 4.53 -9.44 -16.64
CA GLU A 49 3.85 -9.64 -17.92
C GLU A 49 2.73 -8.60 -18.15
N LEU A 50 3.02 -7.32 -17.89
CA LEU A 50 2.02 -6.24 -17.95
C LEU A 50 1.31 -6.17 -19.31
N SER A 51 2.04 -6.39 -20.41
CA SER A 51 1.46 -6.39 -21.76
C SER A 51 0.40 -7.47 -21.94
N ALA A 52 0.59 -8.66 -21.36
CA ALA A 52 -0.37 -9.76 -21.43
C ALA A 52 -1.64 -9.43 -20.64
N VAL A 53 -1.50 -8.74 -19.50
CA VAL A 53 -2.63 -8.29 -18.66
C VAL A 53 -3.41 -7.18 -19.37
N ILE A 54 -2.72 -6.18 -19.92
CA ILE A 54 -3.32 -5.12 -20.74
C ILE A 54 -4.10 -5.72 -21.91
N GLY A 55 -3.50 -6.67 -22.64
CA GLY A 55 -4.18 -7.38 -23.73
C GLY A 55 -5.41 -8.13 -23.23
N SER A 56 -5.30 -8.88 -22.13
CA SER A 56 -6.43 -9.59 -21.55
C SER A 56 -7.59 -8.66 -21.20
N ILE A 57 -7.31 -7.49 -20.61
CA ILE A 57 -8.33 -6.50 -20.24
C ILE A 57 -8.97 -5.87 -21.49
N ALA A 58 -8.15 -5.50 -22.48
CA ALA A 58 -8.61 -4.85 -23.70
C ALA A 58 -9.58 -5.72 -24.51
N HIS A 59 -9.43 -7.05 -24.46
CA HIS A 59 -10.28 -8.00 -25.18
C HIS A 59 -11.49 -8.49 -24.37
N LEU A 60 -11.70 -8.03 -23.14
CA LEU A 60 -12.89 -8.40 -22.37
C LEU A 60 -14.16 -7.81 -23.01
N GLN A 61 -15.17 -8.67 -23.13
CA GLN A 61 -16.52 -8.28 -23.51
C GLN A 61 -17.29 -7.80 -22.28
N LEU A 62 -17.43 -6.49 -22.11
CA LEU A 62 -18.07 -5.91 -20.93
C LEU A 62 -19.56 -5.64 -21.17
N PRO A 63 -20.42 -5.84 -20.17
CA PRO A 63 -21.87 -5.83 -20.37
C PRO A 63 -22.49 -4.43 -20.45
N THR A 64 -21.78 -3.38 -20.02
CA THR A 64 -22.34 -2.03 -19.89
C THR A 64 -21.36 -0.94 -20.34
N ALA A 65 -21.89 0.22 -20.75
CA ALA A 65 -21.09 1.39 -21.09
C ALA A 65 -20.29 1.93 -19.87
N ALA A 66 -20.83 1.79 -18.67
CA ALA A 66 -20.11 2.14 -17.44
C ALA A 66 -18.89 1.23 -17.24
N ALA A 67 -19.03 -0.08 -17.47
CA ALA A 67 -17.91 -1.02 -17.38
C ALA A 67 -16.83 -0.70 -18.43
N GLU A 68 -17.24 -0.30 -19.63
CA GLU A 68 -16.34 0.17 -20.69
C GLU A 68 -15.54 1.42 -20.29
N GLN A 69 -16.17 2.37 -19.61
CA GLN A 69 -15.48 3.54 -19.06
C GLN A 69 -14.46 3.13 -17.99
N THR A 70 -14.81 2.21 -17.09
CA THR A 70 -13.87 1.65 -16.11
C THR A 70 -12.69 0.96 -16.79
N ARG A 71 -12.92 0.20 -17.87
CA ARG A 71 -11.86 -0.42 -18.67
C ARG A 71 -10.88 0.62 -19.20
N ALA A 72 -11.37 1.71 -19.78
CA ALA A 72 -10.53 2.78 -20.30
C ALA A 72 -9.67 3.43 -19.19
N GLN A 73 -10.25 3.67 -18.01
CA GLN A 73 -9.53 4.21 -16.87
C GLN A 73 -8.44 3.27 -16.37
N VAL A 74 -8.74 1.97 -16.23
CA VAL A 74 -7.78 0.96 -15.78
C VAL A 74 -6.65 0.80 -16.79
N LEU A 75 -6.95 0.71 -18.08
CA LEU A 75 -5.93 0.63 -19.13
C LEU A 75 -5.03 1.87 -19.16
N GLY A 76 -5.62 3.07 -19.08
CA GLY A 76 -4.86 4.31 -19.01
C GLY A 76 -3.95 4.39 -17.79
N TYR A 77 -4.45 3.94 -16.62
CA TYR A 77 -3.66 3.85 -15.41
C TYR A 77 -2.48 2.88 -15.55
N LEU A 78 -2.72 1.66 -16.05
CA LEU A 78 -1.68 0.64 -16.24
C LEU A 78 -0.61 1.10 -17.24
N GLN A 79 -1.01 1.76 -18.32
CA GLN A 79 -0.08 2.33 -19.29
C GLN A 79 0.77 3.45 -18.68
N HIS A 80 0.15 4.37 -17.96
CA HIS A 80 0.86 5.47 -17.28
C HIS A 80 1.82 4.95 -16.20
N GLN A 81 1.43 3.91 -15.46
CA GLN A 81 2.24 3.33 -14.40
C GLN A 81 3.26 2.30 -14.88
N ARG A 82 3.26 1.89 -16.15
CA ARG A 82 4.14 0.85 -16.71
C ARG A 82 5.60 0.89 -16.20
N PRO A 83 6.31 2.04 -16.13
CA PRO A 83 7.70 2.07 -15.65
C PRO A 83 7.88 1.64 -14.19
N ALA A 84 6.81 1.66 -13.40
CA ALA A 84 6.79 1.36 -11.98
C ALA A 84 6.14 -0.01 -11.66
N LEU A 85 5.86 -0.84 -12.67
CA LEU A 85 5.15 -2.12 -12.51
C LEU A 85 6.01 -3.35 -12.84
N ASP A 86 7.35 -3.23 -12.82
CA ASP A 86 8.26 -4.36 -13.00
C ASP A 86 8.43 -5.18 -11.70
N TYR A 87 7.35 -5.85 -11.30
CA TYR A 87 7.27 -6.56 -10.03
C TYR A 87 8.24 -7.73 -9.92
N ALA A 88 8.54 -8.45 -11.00
CA ALA A 88 9.51 -9.53 -11.00
C ALA A 88 10.91 -8.99 -10.66
N GLN A 89 11.32 -7.88 -11.29
CA GLN A 89 12.59 -7.22 -11.01
C GLN A 89 12.66 -6.74 -9.55
N TYR A 90 11.63 -6.05 -9.06
CA TYR A 90 11.62 -5.54 -7.69
C TYR A 90 11.69 -6.66 -6.66
N ARG A 91 10.96 -7.76 -6.88
CA ARG A 91 11.01 -8.94 -6.00
C ARG A 91 12.38 -9.62 -6.03
N ALA A 92 13.02 -9.72 -7.19
CA ALA A 92 14.38 -10.26 -7.31
C ALA A 92 15.40 -9.42 -6.52
N GLN A 93 15.14 -8.12 -6.37
CA GLN A 93 15.96 -7.20 -5.57
C GLN A 93 15.51 -7.09 -4.10
N ASN A 94 14.59 -7.95 -3.65
CA ASN A 94 13.98 -7.91 -2.31
C ASN A 94 13.31 -6.56 -1.97
N MET A 95 12.89 -5.80 -2.98
CA MET A 95 12.16 -4.55 -2.78
C MET A 95 10.69 -4.83 -2.45
N PRO A 96 10.08 -4.07 -1.52
CA PRO A 96 8.66 -4.20 -1.23
C PRO A 96 7.83 -3.70 -2.40
N ILE A 97 6.94 -4.56 -2.92
CA ILE A 97 6.05 -4.22 -4.04
C ILE A 97 4.67 -3.70 -3.59
N GLY A 98 4.41 -3.67 -2.29
CA GLY A 98 3.15 -3.19 -1.75
C GLY A 98 3.31 -2.54 -0.39
N ARG A 99 2.29 -1.78 0.01
CA ARG A 99 2.34 -0.99 1.26
C ARG A 99 2.15 -1.79 2.56
N GLY A 100 1.88 -3.09 2.47
CA GLY A 100 1.47 -3.91 3.62
C GLY A 100 2.39 -3.85 4.84
N ALA A 101 3.71 -3.80 4.65
CA ALA A 101 4.67 -3.65 5.75
C ALA A 101 4.52 -2.30 6.46
N GLY A 102 4.41 -1.21 5.71
CA GLY A 102 4.19 0.13 6.26
C GLY A 102 2.83 0.26 6.95
N GLU A 103 1.76 -0.24 6.32
CA GLU A 103 0.42 -0.24 6.92
C GLU A 103 0.33 -1.11 8.17
N GLY A 104 1.07 -2.23 8.22
CA GLY A 104 1.26 -3.03 9.41
C GLY A 104 1.90 -2.23 10.54
N GLY A 105 3.00 -1.53 10.26
CA GLY A 105 3.66 -0.63 11.21
C GLY A 105 2.73 0.46 11.73
N CYS A 106 2.02 1.16 10.83
CA CYS A 106 1.05 2.18 11.19
C CYS A 106 -0.08 1.63 12.08
N ARG A 107 -0.56 0.41 11.82
CA ARG A 107 -1.56 -0.26 12.68
C ARG A 107 -1.01 -0.58 14.06
N LEU A 108 0.23 -1.07 14.17
CA LEU A 108 0.85 -1.40 15.46
C LEU A 108 1.10 -0.16 16.34
N VAL A 109 1.48 0.96 15.72
CA VAL A 109 1.59 2.25 16.41
C VAL A 109 0.22 2.79 16.75
N GLY A 110 -0.70 2.78 15.77
CA GLY A 110 -2.10 3.20 15.89
C GLY A 110 -2.85 2.51 17.01
N ALA A 111 -2.58 1.22 17.24
CA ALA A 111 -3.15 0.43 18.33
C ALA A 111 -2.86 1.02 19.71
N ARG A 112 -1.83 1.88 19.85
CA ARG A 112 -1.50 2.63 21.08
C ARG A 112 -1.90 4.10 21.05
N THR A 113 -1.87 4.75 19.88
CA THR A 113 -2.16 6.19 19.76
C THR A 113 -3.63 6.50 19.57
N ASN A 114 -4.38 5.62 18.89
CA ASN A 114 -5.77 5.85 18.47
C ASN A 114 -6.74 5.13 19.40
N GLY A 115 -7.89 5.70 19.73
CA GLY A 115 -8.92 5.02 20.54
C GLY A 115 -9.61 5.94 21.56
N CYS A 116 -10.71 5.46 22.14
CA CYS A 116 -11.50 6.23 23.09
C CYS A 116 -10.66 6.65 24.30
N GLY A 117 -10.83 7.90 24.75
CA GLY A 117 -10.13 8.46 25.91
C GLY A 117 -8.66 8.84 25.67
N ARG A 118 -8.08 8.53 24.50
CA ARG A 118 -6.70 8.92 24.17
C ARG A 118 -6.70 10.33 23.60
N ARG A 119 -6.19 11.29 24.37
CA ARG A 119 -6.01 12.68 23.96
C ARG A 119 -4.56 13.06 24.15
N TRP A 120 -3.96 13.61 23.11
CA TRP A 120 -2.58 14.03 23.11
C TRP A 120 -2.50 15.47 22.63
N SER A 121 -1.62 16.28 23.23
CA SER A 121 -1.09 17.44 22.52
C SER A 121 -0.23 16.94 21.35
N VAL A 122 0.06 17.77 20.34
CA VAL A 122 0.91 17.38 19.21
C VAL A 122 2.25 16.82 19.72
N ALA A 123 2.94 17.56 20.59
CA ALA A 123 4.20 17.13 21.19
C ALA A 123 4.06 15.83 22.02
N GLY A 124 2.95 15.65 22.72
CA GLY A 124 2.67 14.41 23.47
C GLY A 124 2.42 13.21 22.55
N GLY A 125 1.71 13.43 21.44
CA GLY A 125 1.45 12.43 20.41
C GLY A 125 2.75 11.97 19.76
N ASP A 126 3.59 12.92 19.35
CA ASP A 126 4.91 12.63 18.77
C ASP A 126 5.78 11.81 19.74
N ALA A 127 5.78 12.17 21.02
CA ALA A 127 6.52 11.42 22.04
C ALA A 127 6.01 9.98 22.21
N ILE A 128 4.69 9.78 22.20
CA ILE A 128 4.09 8.44 22.30
C ILE A 128 4.35 7.61 21.04
N VAL A 129 4.29 8.22 19.85
CA VAL A 129 4.65 7.58 18.59
C VAL A 129 6.11 7.13 18.63
N ALA A 130 7.03 8.04 18.97
CA ALA A 130 8.46 7.74 19.06
C ALA A 130 8.73 6.60 20.05
N LEU A 131 8.15 6.68 21.26
CA LEU A 131 8.27 5.63 22.27
C LEU A 131 7.71 4.29 21.77
N ARG A 132 6.55 4.30 21.12
CA ARG A 132 5.93 3.07 20.61
C ARG A 132 6.76 2.43 19.50
N VAL A 133 7.32 3.22 18.60
CA VAL A 133 8.23 2.75 17.56
C VAL A 133 9.50 2.16 18.19
N ALA A 134 10.09 2.83 19.18
CA ALA A 134 11.25 2.30 19.91
C ALA A 134 10.94 0.95 20.58
N VAL A 135 9.82 0.82 21.29
CA VAL A 135 9.40 -0.45 21.91
C VAL A 135 9.19 -1.56 20.88
N LEU A 136 8.52 -1.28 19.77
CA LEU A 136 8.23 -2.28 18.73
C LEU A 136 9.49 -2.80 18.02
N ASN A 137 10.57 -2.02 18.01
CA ASN A 137 11.82 -2.38 17.36
C ASN A 137 12.93 -2.78 18.35
N ASP A 138 12.62 -2.86 19.65
CA ASP A 138 13.60 -3.06 20.72
C ASP A 138 14.74 -2.03 20.71
N ARG A 139 14.38 -0.77 20.47
CA ARG A 139 15.28 0.39 20.33
C ARG A 139 15.04 1.48 21.36
N LEU A 140 14.82 1.09 22.62
CA LEU A 140 14.64 2.06 23.72
C LEU A 140 15.88 2.94 23.93
N ASP A 141 17.05 2.51 23.47
CA ASP A 141 18.30 3.30 23.42
C ASP A 141 18.13 4.61 22.64
N LEU A 142 17.24 4.66 21.64
CA LEU A 142 16.96 5.85 20.86
C LEU A 142 16.12 6.88 21.61
N ILE A 143 15.41 6.46 22.66
CA ILE A 143 14.61 7.35 23.49
C ILE A 143 15.52 7.96 24.55
N ARG A 144 16.08 9.12 24.25
CA ARG A 144 16.77 9.91 25.27
C ARG A 144 15.72 10.48 26.23
N PRO A 145 15.73 10.13 27.52
CA PRO A 145 14.94 10.88 28.48
C PRO A 145 15.41 12.33 28.44
N ARG A 146 14.50 13.27 28.16
CA ARG A 146 14.77 14.66 28.53
C ARG A 146 14.94 14.66 30.05
N PRO A 147 16.07 15.13 30.61
CA PRO A 147 16.14 15.31 32.06
C PRO A 147 14.97 16.22 32.46
N ARG A 148 14.07 15.72 33.31
CA ARG A 148 12.97 16.55 33.82
C ARG A 148 13.53 17.41 34.95
N LEU A 149 13.44 18.71 34.71
CA LEU A 149 13.30 19.84 35.63
C LEU A 149 13.65 19.50 37.09
N THR A 150 14.78 20.02 37.54
CA THR A 150 15.10 20.21 38.95
C THR A 150 13.94 20.96 39.60
N TRP A 151 13.28 20.33 40.57
CA TRP A 151 12.46 21.06 41.52
C TRP A 151 13.40 21.99 42.28
N GLN A 152 13.50 23.25 41.87
CA GLN A 152 14.03 24.27 42.76
C GLN A 152 13.03 24.40 43.90
N GLU A 153 13.52 24.13 45.09
CA GLU A 153 12.82 24.14 46.36
C GLU A 153 12.02 25.44 46.48
N ALA A 154 10.69 25.30 46.58
CA ALA A 154 9.85 26.39 47.05
C ALA A 154 10.18 26.59 48.53
N ALA A 155 11.10 27.52 48.79
CA ALA A 155 11.36 28.12 50.10
C ALA A 155 10.26 29.14 50.43
#